data_AF-A9A7I2-F1
#
_entry.id   AF-A9A7I2-F1
#
_cell.length_a   1.000
_cell.length_b   1.000
_cell.length_c   1.000
_cell.angle_alpha   90.00
_cell.angle_beta   90.00
_cell.angle_gamma   90.00
#
_symmetry.space_group_name_H-M   'P 1'
#
loop_
_entity.id
_entity.type
_entity.pdbx_description
1 polymer ?
#
loop_
_entity_poly.entity_id
_entity_poly.type
_entity_poly.pdbx_seq_one_letter_code
_entity_poly.pdbx_strand_id
1 'polypeptide(L)' 'MNIPDSKILVYYDAMVKEQGRGGRIHPNPFPDHIGKKAIVIILDEDSVEEPARIAIQLQNRARNLTVSE' A
#
# COMPACT_ATOMS: atom_id res chain seq x y z
N MET A 1 11.80 5.41 -6.34
CA MET A 1 10.57 5.01 -7.08
C MET A 1 10.57 5.88 -8.32
N ASN A 2 10.38 5.31 -9.51
CA ASN A 2 10.49 6.08 -10.75
C ASN A 2 9.17 6.73 -11.18
N ILE A 3 8.24 6.89 -10.23
CA ILE A 3 6.98 7.63 -10.41
C ILE A 3 7.28 9.08 -10.05
N PRO A 4 6.99 10.06 -10.92
CA PRO A 4 7.11 11.47 -10.56
C PRO A 4 6.28 11.79 -9.31
N ASP A 5 6.82 12.57 -8.38
CA ASP A 5 6.12 12.96 -7.15
C ASP A 5 4.78 13.67 -7.46
N SER A 6 4.70 14.37 -8.60
CA SER A 6 3.47 15.02 -9.10
C SER A 6 2.34 14.06 -9.45
N LYS A 7 2.62 12.75 -9.54
CA LYS A 7 1.64 11.69 -9.83
C LYS A 7 1.20 10.91 -8.59
N ILE A 8 1.83 11.16 -7.44
CA ILE A 8 1.44 10.55 -6.16
C ILE A 8 0.50 11.51 -5.44
N LEU A 9 -0.78 11.14 -5.37
CA LEU A 9 -1.77 11.94 -4.66
C LEU A 9 -1.66 11.74 -3.14
N VAL A 10 -1.42 10.50 -2.73
CA VAL A 10 -1.40 10.11 -1.32
C VAL A 10 -0.35 9.04 -1.08
N TYR A 11 0.45 9.22 -0.03
CA TYR A 11 1.41 8.26 0.48
C TYR A 11 1.32 8.19 2.00
N TYR A 12 1.01 7.02 2.56
CA TYR A 12 1.02 6.81 4.01
C TYR A 12 1.23 5.34 4.41
N ASP A 13 1.73 5.17 5.63
CA ASP A 13 1.80 3.88 6.30
C ASP A 13 0.45 3.57 6.96
N ALA A 14 -0.04 2.36 6.71
CA ALA A 14 -1.29 1.84 7.26
C ALA A 14 -1.05 0.54 8.03
N MET A 15 -2.05 0.15 8.81
CA MET A 15 -2.10 -1.15 9.48
C MET A 15 -3.38 -1.85 9.03
N VAL A 16 -3.27 -3.11 8.58
CA VAL A 16 -4.46 -3.91 8.28
C VAL A 16 -5.14 -4.26 9.59
N LYS A 17 -6.36 -3.79 9.80
CA LYS A 17 -7.12 -3.97 11.05
C LYS A 17 -8.14 -5.10 10.91
N GLU A 18 -8.51 -5.70 12.04
CA GLU A 18 -9.74 -6.49 12.09
C GLU A 18 -10.93 -5.64 11.67
N GLN A 19 -11.85 -6.21 10.90
CA GLN A 19 -13.11 -5.54 10.60
C GLN A 19 -13.96 -5.44 11.88
N GLY A 20 -14.75 -4.37 11.97
CA GLY A 20 -15.70 -4.20 13.07
C GLY A 20 -16.74 -5.33 13.11
N ARG A 21 -17.32 -5.60 14.28
CA ARG A 21 -18.31 -6.69 14.48
C ARG A 21 -19.78 -6.25 14.35
N GLY A 22 -20.09 -5.13 13.67
CA GLY A 22 -21.47 -4.60 13.62
C GLY A 22 -21.97 -4.18 12.24
N GLY A 23 -23.09 -4.76 11.76
CA GLY A 23 -23.84 -4.31 10.58
C GLY A 23 -23.31 -4.77 9.22
N ARG A 24 -23.79 -4.14 8.12
CA ARG A 24 -23.37 -4.38 6.73
C ARG A 24 -21.94 -3.89 6.50
N ILE A 25 -20.99 -4.61 7.07
CA ILE A 25 -19.56 -4.38 6.90
C ILE A 25 -19.11 -5.24 5.73
N HIS A 26 -18.55 -4.61 4.70
CA HIS A 26 -17.85 -5.35 3.65
C HIS A 26 -16.69 -6.13 4.26
N PRO A 27 -16.48 -7.41 3.87
CA PRO A 27 -15.40 -8.21 4.42
C PRO A 27 -14.05 -7.48 4.24
N ASN A 28 -13.13 -7.65 5.20
CA ASN A 28 -11.78 -7.14 5.03
C ASN A 28 -11.23 -7.79 3.74
N PRO A 29 -10.80 -7.03 2.73
CA PRO A 29 -10.23 -7.63 1.52
C PRO A 29 -8.90 -8.34 1.78
N PHE A 30 -8.27 -8.13 2.94
CA PHE A 30 -6.97 -8.69 3.33
C PHE A 30 -7.00 -9.36 4.71
N PRO A 31 -7.85 -10.37 4.94
CA PRO A 31 -8.03 -10.97 6.26
C PRO A 31 -6.76 -11.65 6.77
N ASP A 32 -5.98 -12.30 5.90
CA ASP A 32 -4.72 -12.99 6.26
C ASP A 32 -3.55 -12.03 6.59
N HIS A 33 -3.80 -10.73 6.49
CA HIS A 33 -2.81 -9.69 6.70
C HIS A 33 -3.12 -8.81 7.91
N ILE A 34 -4.17 -9.11 8.68
CA ILE A 34 -4.49 -8.42 9.94
C ILE A 34 -3.24 -8.31 10.83
N GLY A 35 -2.99 -7.11 11.35
CA GLY A 35 -1.83 -6.79 12.18
C GLY A 35 -0.53 -6.52 11.43
N LYS A 36 -0.49 -6.69 10.09
CA LYS A 36 0.67 -6.34 9.26
C LYS A 36 0.61 -4.88 8.81
N LYS A 37 1.79 -4.24 8.75
CA LYS A 37 1.96 -2.91 8.16
C LYS A 37 1.76 -2.99 6.64
N ALA A 38 1.08 -1.99 6.09
CA ALA A 38 0.89 -1.80 4.66
C ALA A 38 1.38 -0.40 4.26
N ILE A 39 1.95 -0.29 3.06
CA ILE A 39 2.24 1.00 2.45
C ILE A 39 1.16 1.25 1.42
N VAL A 40 0.43 2.35 1.55
CA VAL A 40 -0.64 2.73 0.63
C VAL A 40 -0.16 3.87 -0.25
N ILE A 41 -0.27 3.67 -1.56
CA ILE A 41 -0.02 4.70 -2.57
C ILE A 41 -1.26 4.86 -3.41
N ILE A 42 -1.75 6.09 -3.50
CA ILE A 42 -2.82 6.48 -4.42
C ILE A 42 -2.21 7.36 -5.48
N LEU A 43 -2.40 6.95 -6.73
CA LEU A 43 -1.90 7.66 -7.91
C LEU A 43 -3.05 8.44 -8.57
N ASP A 44 -2.66 9.47 -9.30
CA ASP A 44 -3.53 10.18 -10.24
C ASP A 44 -4.14 9.22 -11.27
N GLU A 45 -5.39 9.43 -11.68
CA GLU A 45 -6.11 8.55 -12.62
C GLU A 45 -5.42 8.48 -13.99
N ASP A 46 -4.78 9.58 -14.38
CA ASP A 46 -3.99 9.69 -15.61
C ASP A 46 -2.58 9.06 -15.49
N SER A 47 -2.28 8.41 -14.37
CA SER A 47 -1.01 7.70 -14.18
C SER A 47 -1.03 6.40 -14.98
N VAL A 48 -0.44 6.42 -16.18
CA VAL A 48 -0.26 5.25 -17.08
C VAL A 48 0.76 4.22 -16.54
N GLU A 49 1.11 4.29 -15.25
CA GLU A 49 2.11 3.43 -14.64
C GLU A 49 1.57 2.01 -14.41
N GLU A 50 2.37 1.01 -14.75
CA GLU A 50 2.01 -0.39 -14.60
C GLU A 50 2.01 -0.78 -13.10
N PRO A 51 0.85 -1.14 -12.51
CA PRO A 51 0.73 -1.41 -11.07
C PRO A 51 1.69 -2.48 -10.55
N ALA A 52 2.01 -3.48 -11.38
CA ALA A 52 2.94 -4.55 -11.05
C ALA A 52 4.39 -4.04 -10.87
N ARG A 53 4.84 -3.12 -11.73
CA ARG A 53 6.18 -2.54 -11.65
C ARG A 53 6.34 -1.67 -10.40
N ILE A 54 5.29 -0.93 -10.04
CA ILE A 54 5.23 -0.12 -8.83
C ILE A 54 5.29 -0.99 -7.58
N ALA A 55 4.51 -2.08 -7.55
CA ALA A 55 4.51 -3.03 -6.46
C ALA A 55 5.91 -3.64 -6.21
N ILE A 56 6.65 -3.98 -7.27
CA ILE A 56 8.03 -4.50 -7.15
C ILE A 56 8.97 -3.44 -6.55
N GLN A 57 8.89 -2.19 -7.02
CA GLN A 57 9.72 -1.10 -6.48
C GLN A 57 9.42 -0.83 -5.00
N LEU A 58 8.15 -0.91 -4.62
CA LEU A 58 7.69 -0.78 -3.24
C LEU A 58 8.22 -1.90 -2.35
N GLN A 59 8.12 -3.15 -2.79
CA GLN A 59 8.64 -4.30 -2.05
C GLN A 59 10.16 -4.19 -1.85
N ASN A 60 10.90 -3.77 -2.88
CA ASN A 60 12.35 -3.57 -2.77
C ASN A 60 12.71 -2.46 -1.79
N ARG A 61 11.96 -1.34 -1.77
CA ARG A 61 12.19 -0.25 -0.82
C ARG A 61 11.88 -0.67 0.61
N ALA A 62 10.78 -1.39 0.83
CA ALA A 62 10.42 -1.92 2.15
C ALA A 62 11.50 -2.88 2.69
N ARG A 63 12.06 -3.75 1.83
CA ARG A 63 13.17 -4.63 2.19
C ARG A 63 14.46 -3.88 2.50
N ASN A 64 14.77 -2.81 1.78
CA ASN A 64 16.00 -2.04 2.02
C ASN A 64 15.92 -1.18 3.29
N LEU A 65 14.72 -0.70 3.66
CA LEU A 65 14.48 -0.02 4.94
C LEU A 65 14.72 -0.95 6.14
N THR A 66 14.52 -2.26 5.99
CA THR A 66 14.79 -3.26 7.06
C THR A 66 16.24 -3.72 7.17
N VAL A 67 17.12 -3.38 6.21
CA VAL A 67 18.55 -3.81 6.21
C VAL A 67 19.48 -2.68 6.68
N SER A 68 18.93 -1.50 7.01
CA SER A 68 19.71 -0.33 7.44
C SER A 68 19.93 -0.27 8.97
N GLU A 69 19.95 -1.42 9.65
CA GLU A 69 20.33 -1.55 11.08
C GLU A 69 21.74 -2.11 11.23
#